data_AF-A0A1A6FJ93-F1
#
_entry.id   AF-A0A1A6FJ93-F1
#
_cell.length_a   1.000
_cell.length_b   1.000
_cell.length_c   1.000
_cell.angle_alpha   90.00
_cell.angle_beta   90.00
_cell.angle_gamma   90.00
#
_symmetry.space_group_name_H-M   'P 1'
#
loop_
_entity.id
_entity.type
_entity.pdbx_description
1 polymer ?
#
loop_
_entity_poly.entity_id
_entity_poly.type
_entity_poly.pdbx_seq_one_letter_code
_entity_poly.pdbx_strand_id
1 'polypeptide(L)'
;MLSRPIDRRRLLVAASGLALTKSAFAEAPHEAEDDLQVRIENKSAPELCAEKDNIELDFVSPRVRAMRVQAIHPSYIGMIGSDRWAPDWTSCDLSHDPKFAADARRLTFWETPEFWLVGYTFPSFWRPNDVPIRVGDRVEKGFHLVQLWMLYRERAEEILVFYPPDGYWRARPLPFEDMRWTAYGSSFLIGPVETQERPIVALQSVIFDPQTRSFTLSFKRGGEARLRIASIDQDRIVLDVSYSDAMPDNLPFASLRSMYTTQSMSDAALVAWRAKRGNGWQESPVIGFRGAPATEIWVGRHMPSRHNLSAPDMVFGRFRAAATTASGK
;
A
#
# COMPACT_ATOMS: atom_id res chain seq x y z
N MET A 1 65.74 -29.81 82.94
CA MET A 1 65.56 -29.10 81.66
C MET A 1 64.06 -29.09 81.37
N LEU A 2 63.45 -27.90 81.39
CA LEU A 2 62.03 -27.69 81.70
C LEU A 2 61.06 -27.76 80.50
N SER A 3 59.87 -28.30 80.79
CA SER A 3 58.51 -27.94 80.32
C SER A 3 58.01 -28.22 78.89
N ARG A 4 56.86 -28.92 78.81
CA ARG A 4 55.81 -28.91 77.74
C ARG A 4 55.10 -27.52 77.71
N PRO A 5 54.08 -27.13 76.86
CA PRO A 5 53.18 -27.87 75.93
C PRO A 5 52.60 -27.11 74.66
N ILE A 6 51.64 -27.76 73.92
CA ILE A 6 50.40 -27.28 73.21
C ILE A 6 50.38 -26.19 72.07
N ASP A 7 49.90 -26.62 70.88
CA ASP A 7 48.80 -26.15 69.95
C ASP A 7 48.56 -24.65 69.56
N ARG A 8 48.38 -24.36 68.24
CA ARG A 8 47.14 -23.79 67.61
C ARG A 8 47.28 -23.23 66.17
N ARG A 9 46.32 -23.67 65.33
CA ARG A 9 45.58 -22.95 64.25
C ARG A 9 46.29 -22.56 62.93
N ARG A 10 45.74 -23.06 61.80
CA ARG A 10 44.75 -22.33 60.97
C ARG A 10 44.05 -23.25 59.95
N LEU A 11 42.72 -23.15 59.93
CA LEU A 11 41.79 -23.65 58.90
C LEU A 11 41.98 -22.89 57.58
N LEU A 12 41.69 -23.53 56.46
CA LEU A 12 40.68 -23.05 55.49
C LEU A 12 40.25 -24.19 54.54
N VAL A 13 38.93 -24.37 54.48
CA VAL A 13 38.16 -25.32 53.67
C VAL A 13 38.03 -24.76 52.25
N ALA A 14 38.24 -25.58 51.22
CA ALA A 14 37.81 -25.29 49.85
C ALA A 14 36.85 -26.39 49.39
N ALA A 15 35.60 -25.98 49.13
CA ALA A 15 34.47 -26.82 48.82
C ALA A 15 34.42 -27.24 47.35
N SER A 16 33.94 -28.46 47.15
CA SER A 16 33.58 -29.10 45.89
C SER A 16 32.43 -28.38 45.17
N GLY A 17 32.47 -28.35 43.84
CA GLY A 17 31.33 -27.98 42.99
C GLY A 17 31.42 -28.60 41.60
N LEU A 18 30.72 -29.73 41.41
CA LEU A 18 30.43 -30.31 40.09
C LEU A 18 29.67 -29.28 39.25
N ALA A 19 30.26 -28.82 38.15
CA ALA A 19 29.56 -28.01 37.16
C ALA A 19 28.74 -28.92 36.24
N LEU A 20 27.43 -28.92 36.45
CA LEU A 20 26.43 -29.42 35.51
C LEU A 20 26.55 -28.64 34.19
N THR A 21 27.02 -29.29 33.13
CA THR A 21 26.98 -28.78 31.77
C THR A 21 25.52 -28.69 31.33
N LYS A 22 24.99 -27.46 31.31
CA LYS A 22 23.67 -27.17 30.71
C LYS A 22 23.75 -27.47 29.23
N SER A 23 23.04 -28.50 28.80
CA SER A 23 22.76 -28.79 27.40
C SER A 23 22.11 -27.55 26.78
N ALA A 24 22.83 -26.87 25.89
CA ALA A 24 22.27 -25.80 25.08
C ALA A 24 21.24 -26.43 24.14
N PHE A 25 19.95 -26.31 24.48
CA PHE A 25 18.91 -26.46 23.49
C PHE A 25 19.21 -25.44 22.38
N ALA A 26 19.46 -25.93 21.17
CA ALA A 26 19.52 -25.09 20.00
C ALA A 26 18.15 -24.38 19.91
N GLU A 27 18.13 -23.08 20.21
CA GLU A 27 17.03 -22.22 19.85
C GLU A 27 16.84 -22.38 18.33
N ALA A 28 15.67 -22.90 17.93
CA ALA A 28 15.26 -22.84 16.55
C ALA A 28 15.40 -21.38 16.08
N PRO A 29 15.84 -21.12 14.84
CA PRO A 29 15.92 -19.76 14.34
C PRO A 29 14.57 -19.10 14.57
N HIS A 30 14.56 -18.04 15.39
CA HIS A 30 13.40 -17.18 15.51
C HIS A 30 13.17 -16.64 14.10
N GLU A 31 12.22 -17.24 13.36
CA GLU A 31 11.83 -16.71 12.05
C GLU A 31 11.51 -15.23 12.29
N ALA A 32 12.18 -14.34 11.56
CA ALA A 32 11.80 -12.93 11.61
C ALA A 32 10.30 -12.86 11.27
N GLU A 33 9.49 -12.50 12.26
CA GLU A 33 8.04 -12.27 12.13
C GLU A 33 7.71 -11.21 11.06
N ASP A 34 8.73 -10.52 10.53
CA ASP A 34 8.64 -9.35 9.66
C ASP A 34 8.37 -9.61 8.17
N ASP A 35 8.53 -10.85 7.68
CA ASP A 35 8.31 -11.19 6.25
C ASP A 35 7.13 -12.17 6.10
N LEU A 36 5.92 -11.71 6.45
CA LEU A 36 4.70 -12.50 6.25
C LEU A 36 4.50 -12.75 4.76
N GLN A 37 4.35 -14.01 4.37
CA GLN A 37 3.94 -14.36 3.03
C GLN A 37 2.42 -14.24 2.89
N VAL A 38 1.97 -13.59 1.82
CA VAL A 38 0.57 -13.44 1.43
C VAL A 38 0.31 -14.13 0.09
N ARG A 39 -0.95 -14.46 -0.20
CA ARG A 39 -1.36 -15.01 -1.50
C ARG A 39 -1.76 -13.86 -2.42
N ILE A 40 -1.20 -13.84 -3.63
CA ILE A 40 -1.61 -12.94 -4.69
C ILE A 40 -2.43 -13.74 -5.70
N GLU A 41 -3.64 -13.28 -5.96
CA GLU A 41 -4.49 -13.80 -7.02
C GLU A 41 -4.49 -12.84 -8.20
N ASN A 42 -4.39 -13.39 -9.40
CA ASN A 42 -4.48 -12.60 -10.61
C ASN A 42 -5.84 -12.81 -11.26
N LYS A 43 -6.63 -11.73 -11.35
CA LYS A 43 -7.93 -11.68 -12.02
C LYS A 43 -7.88 -10.85 -13.31
N SER A 44 -6.67 -10.51 -13.77
CA SER A 44 -6.47 -9.74 -14.99
C SER A 44 -6.97 -10.47 -16.22
N ALA A 45 -7.47 -9.71 -17.19
CA ALA A 45 -7.98 -10.23 -18.45
C ALA A 45 -7.46 -9.42 -19.65
N PRO A 46 -7.32 -10.00 -20.85
CA PRO A 46 -7.02 -9.24 -22.06
C PRO A 46 -8.09 -8.18 -22.34
N GLU A 47 -7.67 -7.01 -22.82
CA GLU A 47 -8.55 -5.87 -23.12
C GLU A 47 -7.98 -5.06 -24.29
N LEU A 48 -8.86 -4.51 -25.14
CA LEU A 48 -8.51 -3.65 -26.27
C LEU A 48 -8.58 -2.16 -25.94
N CYS A 49 -9.46 -1.77 -25.00
CA CYS A 49 -9.60 -0.40 -24.53
C CYS A 49 -8.46 -0.03 -23.57
N ALA A 50 -7.68 0.99 -23.90
CA ALA A 50 -6.57 1.46 -23.05
C ALA A 50 -7.05 2.10 -21.73
N GLU A 51 -8.29 2.60 -21.69
CA GLU A 51 -8.88 3.29 -20.52
C GLU A 51 -9.67 2.37 -19.58
N LYS A 52 -9.75 1.07 -19.91
CA LYS A 52 -10.44 0.10 -19.09
C LYS A 52 -9.45 -0.63 -18.21
N ASP A 53 -9.61 -0.47 -16.91
CA ASP A 53 -8.86 -1.23 -15.92
C ASP A 53 -9.14 -2.73 -16.10
N ASN A 54 -8.18 -3.47 -16.64
CA ASN A 54 -8.25 -4.90 -16.92
C ASN A 54 -7.20 -5.70 -16.15
N ILE A 55 -6.28 -5.02 -15.46
CA ILE A 55 -5.41 -5.63 -14.47
C ILE A 55 -6.11 -5.59 -13.12
N GLU A 56 -6.16 -6.74 -12.45
CA GLU A 56 -6.65 -6.88 -11.09
C GLU A 56 -5.80 -7.91 -10.35
N LEU A 57 -5.08 -7.44 -9.33
CA LEU A 57 -4.28 -8.30 -8.45
C LEU A 57 -4.78 -8.17 -7.03
N ASP A 58 -5.27 -9.28 -6.46
CA ASP A 58 -5.83 -9.34 -5.12
C ASP A 58 -4.83 -9.91 -4.12
N PHE A 59 -4.71 -9.23 -2.99
CA PHE A 59 -3.82 -9.63 -1.90
C PHE A 59 -4.63 -10.24 -0.75
N VAL A 60 -4.40 -11.53 -0.46
CA VAL A 60 -5.20 -12.28 0.51
C VAL A 60 -4.33 -12.87 1.61
N SER A 61 -4.72 -12.62 2.86
CA SER A 61 -4.11 -13.22 4.05
C SER A 61 -5.01 -13.02 5.27
N PRO A 62 -5.35 -14.08 6.02
CA PRO A 62 -6.10 -13.93 7.27
C PRO A 62 -5.26 -13.31 8.40
N ARG A 63 -3.93 -13.33 8.25
CA ARG A 63 -2.99 -12.93 9.31
C ARG A 63 -2.50 -11.51 9.19
N VAL A 64 -2.54 -10.90 8.00
CA VAL A 64 -1.93 -9.57 7.81
C VAL A 64 -2.63 -8.54 8.69
N ARG A 65 -1.84 -7.65 9.29
CA ARG A 65 -2.30 -6.49 10.07
C ARG A 65 -1.52 -5.23 9.73
N ALA A 66 -0.38 -5.34 9.06
CA ALA A 66 0.30 -4.18 8.50
C ALA A 66 0.98 -4.52 7.18
N MET A 67 1.13 -3.51 6.33
CA MET A 67 1.83 -3.58 5.04
C MET A 67 2.37 -2.21 4.65
N ARG A 68 3.11 -2.17 3.55
CA ARG A 68 3.57 -0.94 2.91
C ARG A 68 3.18 -0.96 1.43
N VAL A 69 2.66 0.17 0.96
CA VAL A 69 2.48 0.47 -0.46
C VAL A 69 3.48 1.54 -0.86
N GLN A 70 4.10 1.40 -2.02
CA GLN A 70 4.95 2.43 -2.61
C GLN A 70 4.51 2.67 -4.04
N ALA A 71 4.44 3.94 -4.44
CA ALA A 71 4.47 4.31 -5.84
C ALA A 71 5.87 4.86 -6.12
N ILE A 72 6.58 4.25 -7.06
CA ILE A 72 7.96 4.58 -7.43
C ILE A 72 7.99 5.02 -8.88
N HIS A 73 8.84 5.98 -9.24
CA HIS A 73 8.99 6.30 -10.65
C HIS A 73 9.45 5.09 -11.46
N PRO A 74 9.03 4.95 -12.73
CA PRO A 74 9.52 3.87 -13.57
C PRO A 74 11.03 4.00 -13.78
N SER A 75 11.71 2.88 -13.98
CA SER A 75 13.17 2.82 -14.14
C SER A 75 13.73 3.72 -15.26
N TYR A 76 12.89 4.07 -16.24
CA TYR A 76 13.23 4.93 -17.37
C TYR A 76 12.87 6.42 -17.17
N ILE A 77 12.46 6.85 -15.97
CA ILE A 77 11.96 8.22 -15.72
C ILE A 77 12.92 9.31 -16.19
N GLY A 78 14.23 9.14 -15.96
CA GLY A 78 15.25 10.10 -16.38
C GLY A 78 15.46 10.22 -17.90
N MET A 79 14.81 9.37 -18.70
CA MET A 79 14.82 9.45 -20.16
C MET A 79 13.60 10.20 -20.72
N ILE A 80 12.64 10.60 -19.86
CA ILE A 80 11.42 11.28 -20.30
C ILE A 80 11.70 12.78 -20.45
N GLY A 81 11.86 13.24 -21.70
CA GLY A 81 11.93 14.68 -21.99
C GLY A 81 10.57 15.40 -21.99
N SER A 82 9.51 14.69 -22.37
CA SER A 82 8.14 15.21 -22.37
C SER A 82 7.17 14.08 -22.04
N ASP A 83 6.32 14.31 -21.05
CA ASP A 83 5.38 13.30 -20.57
C ASP A 83 4.15 13.17 -21.49
N ARG A 84 3.53 11.98 -21.48
CA ARG A 84 2.31 11.67 -22.24
C ARG A 84 1.25 11.08 -21.30
N TRP A 85 0.10 11.72 -21.25
CA TRP A 85 -0.98 11.39 -20.31
C TRP A 85 -2.38 11.54 -20.92
N ALA A 86 -2.47 11.94 -22.20
CA ALA A 86 -3.75 12.11 -22.85
C ALA A 86 -4.46 10.74 -22.95
N PRO A 87 -5.77 10.67 -22.65
CA PRO A 87 -6.50 9.42 -22.72
C PRO A 87 -6.61 8.91 -24.16
N ASP A 88 -6.59 7.60 -24.33
CA ASP A 88 -6.77 6.88 -25.58
C ASP A 88 -8.06 6.04 -25.54
N TRP A 89 -9.14 6.64 -26.03
CA TRP A 89 -10.46 6.01 -26.08
C TRP A 89 -10.64 5.01 -27.24
N THR A 90 -9.57 4.69 -27.97
CA THR A 90 -9.67 3.75 -29.10
C THR A 90 -10.12 2.39 -28.60
N SER A 91 -11.13 1.82 -29.25
CA SER A 91 -11.75 0.52 -28.89
C SER A 91 -12.46 0.48 -27.53
N CYS A 92 -12.75 1.65 -26.92
CA CYS A 92 -13.50 1.72 -25.67
C CYS A 92 -15.01 1.77 -25.89
N ASP A 93 -15.75 0.91 -25.20
CA ASP A 93 -17.21 1.00 -25.06
C ASP A 93 -17.56 1.21 -23.59
N LEU A 94 -17.98 2.43 -23.26
CA LEU A 94 -18.43 2.85 -21.92
C LEU A 94 -19.95 3.08 -21.86
N SER A 95 -20.70 2.61 -22.86
CA SER A 95 -22.14 2.86 -22.94
C SER A 95 -22.95 2.21 -21.80
N HIS A 96 -22.36 1.21 -21.13
CA HIS A 96 -23.01 0.42 -20.09
C HIS A 96 -22.70 0.90 -18.67
N ASP A 97 -21.81 1.89 -18.49
CA ASP A 97 -21.44 2.38 -17.16
C ASP A 97 -22.63 3.12 -16.51
N PRO A 98 -23.06 2.73 -15.30
CA PRO A 98 -24.08 3.45 -14.56
C PRO A 98 -23.69 4.91 -14.36
N LYS A 99 -24.68 5.81 -14.33
CA LYS A 99 -24.45 7.25 -14.11
C LYS A 99 -25.44 7.79 -13.10
N PHE A 100 -24.93 8.14 -11.94
CA PHE A 100 -25.66 8.81 -10.87
C PHE A 100 -25.33 10.30 -10.96
N ALA A 101 -26.35 11.11 -11.25
CA ALA A 101 -26.19 12.56 -11.38
C ALA A 101 -25.87 13.22 -10.03
N ALA A 102 -25.06 14.28 -10.07
CA ALA A 102 -24.75 15.11 -8.92
C ALA A 102 -24.41 16.54 -9.37
N ASP A 103 -24.52 17.49 -8.44
CA ASP A 103 -24.12 18.87 -8.70
C ASP A 103 -22.59 18.99 -8.68
N ALA A 104 -22.04 19.52 -9.77
CA ALA A 104 -20.60 19.68 -9.88
C ALA A 104 -20.09 20.69 -8.83
N ARG A 105 -19.08 20.28 -8.06
CA ARG A 105 -18.51 21.08 -6.97
C ARG A 105 -17.01 20.84 -6.87
N ARG A 106 -16.25 21.90 -6.60
CA ARG A 106 -14.85 21.82 -6.17
C ARG A 106 -14.70 22.64 -4.90
N LEU A 107 -14.06 22.06 -3.88
CA LEU A 107 -13.88 22.74 -2.59
C LEU A 107 -12.54 22.35 -1.96
N THR A 108 -11.69 23.34 -1.69
CA THR A 108 -10.61 23.18 -0.71
C THR A 108 -11.24 23.25 0.67
N PHE A 109 -11.24 22.14 1.41
CA PHE A 109 -11.95 22.04 2.70
C PHE A 109 -11.00 21.97 3.90
N TRP A 110 -9.70 21.83 3.67
CA TRP A 110 -8.67 21.91 4.68
C TRP A 110 -7.34 22.33 4.03
N GLU A 111 -6.58 23.19 4.70
CA GLU A 111 -5.27 23.67 4.21
C GLU A 111 -4.33 24.12 5.34
N THR A 112 -3.04 24.02 5.05
CA THR A 112 -1.91 24.66 5.72
C THR A 112 -1.00 25.24 4.62
N PRO A 113 0.05 26.01 4.96
CA PRO A 113 1.01 26.48 3.95
C PRO A 113 1.70 25.34 3.18
N GLU A 114 1.80 24.14 3.77
CA GLU A 114 2.49 23.00 3.19
C GLU A 114 1.57 21.98 2.52
N PHE A 115 0.33 21.81 2.99
CA PHE A 115 -0.58 20.75 2.54
C PHE A 115 -2.02 21.23 2.46
N TRP A 116 -2.80 20.70 1.51
CA TRP A 116 -4.25 20.96 1.48
C TRP A 116 -5.03 19.82 0.84
N LEU A 117 -6.31 19.74 1.19
CA LEU A 117 -7.26 18.77 0.66
C LEU A 117 -8.30 19.46 -0.21
N VAL A 118 -8.46 18.97 -1.43
CA VAL A 118 -9.46 19.45 -2.40
C VAL A 118 -10.41 18.32 -2.73
N GLY A 119 -11.70 18.53 -2.51
CA GLY A 119 -12.75 17.60 -2.88
C GLY A 119 -13.47 18.02 -4.16
N TYR A 120 -13.84 17.02 -4.96
CA TYR A 120 -14.56 17.18 -6.22
C TYR A 120 -15.84 16.35 -6.22
N THR A 121 -16.90 16.95 -6.74
CA THR A 121 -18.12 16.29 -7.17
C THR A 121 -18.23 16.55 -8.67
N PHE A 122 -18.28 15.49 -9.45
CA PHE A 122 -18.50 15.52 -10.90
C PHE A 122 -19.99 15.56 -11.24
N PRO A 123 -20.39 16.01 -12.46
CA PRO A 123 -21.78 15.99 -12.89
C PRO A 123 -22.45 14.61 -12.81
N SER A 124 -21.65 13.55 -12.92
CA SER A 124 -22.10 12.19 -12.63
C SER A 124 -20.96 11.33 -12.13
N PHE A 125 -21.30 10.25 -11.44
CA PHE A 125 -20.38 9.19 -11.03
C PHE A 125 -21.02 7.82 -11.19
N TRP A 126 -20.22 6.76 -11.24
CA TRP A 126 -20.72 5.42 -11.47
C TRP A 126 -21.40 4.78 -10.25
N ARG A 127 -21.25 5.40 -9.07
CA ARG A 127 -21.91 4.97 -7.82
C ARG A 127 -22.47 6.14 -7.03
N PRO A 128 -23.48 5.88 -6.17
CA PRO A 128 -23.94 6.85 -5.17
C PRO A 128 -22.81 7.28 -4.23
N ASN A 129 -22.89 8.51 -3.75
CA ASN A 129 -21.83 9.19 -3.02
C ASN A 129 -22.30 9.63 -1.63
N ASP A 130 -22.05 8.78 -0.63
CA ASP A 130 -22.52 8.97 0.74
C ASP A 130 -21.41 8.95 1.81
N VAL A 131 -20.14 8.84 1.41
CA VAL A 131 -19.02 8.65 2.35
C VAL A 131 -18.57 10.00 2.92
N PRO A 132 -18.77 10.28 4.23
CA PRO A 132 -18.32 11.50 4.86
C PRO A 132 -16.81 11.51 5.05
N ILE A 133 -16.22 12.69 4.92
CA ILE A 133 -14.79 12.93 5.13
C ILE A 133 -14.63 13.96 6.23
N ARG A 134 -13.86 13.64 7.26
CA ARG A 134 -13.65 14.50 8.42
C ARG A 134 -12.20 14.95 8.55
N VAL A 135 -12.00 16.23 8.87
CA VAL A 135 -10.71 16.81 9.27
C VAL A 135 -10.94 17.71 10.48
N GLY A 136 -10.39 17.33 11.64
CA GLY A 136 -10.77 17.98 12.91
C GLY A 136 -12.27 17.90 13.14
N ASP A 137 -12.90 19.06 13.33
CA ASP A 137 -14.35 19.21 13.52
C ASP A 137 -15.13 19.38 12.20
N ARG A 138 -14.44 19.58 11.08
CA ARG A 138 -15.09 19.75 9.77
C ARG A 138 -15.44 18.41 9.16
N VAL A 139 -16.69 18.26 8.73
CA VAL A 139 -17.17 17.10 7.98
C VAL A 139 -17.71 17.56 6.63
N GLU A 140 -17.18 16.98 5.55
CA GLU A 140 -17.69 17.14 4.20
C GLU A 140 -18.33 15.85 3.70
N LYS A 141 -19.30 15.97 2.79
CA LYS A 141 -20.01 14.84 2.19
C LYS A 141 -20.12 15.05 0.68
N GLY A 142 -20.40 13.97 -0.04
CA GLY A 142 -20.73 14.07 -1.46
C GLY A 142 -19.54 14.37 -2.35
N PHE A 143 -18.31 14.00 -1.98
CA PHE A 143 -17.15 14.05 -2.89
C PHE A 143 -16.95 12.72 -3.63
N HIS A 144 -16.87 12.77 -4.96
CA HIS A 144 -16.49 11.62 -5.79
C HIS A 144 -14.99 11.37 -5.75
N LEU A 145 -14.21 12.42 -5.55
CA LEU A 145 -12.76 12.41 -5.57
C LEU A 145 -12.22 13.41 -4.55
N VAL A 146 -11.18 13.04 -3.81
CA VAL A 146 -10.43 13.93 -2.94
C VAL A 146 -8.94 13.82 -3.23
N GLN A 147 -8.31 14.98 -3.36
CA GLN A 147 -6.88 15.12 -3.63
C GLN A 147 -6.17 15.66 -2.40
N LEU A 148 -5.03 15.07 -2.06
CA LEU A 148 -4.04 15.67 -1.19
C LEU A 148 -2.94 16.30 -2.03
N TRP A 149 -2.74 17.58 -1.78
CA TRP A 149 -1.73 18.40 -2.41
C TRP A 149 -0.68 18.83 -1.39
N MET A 150 0.51 19.15 -1.88
CA MET A 150 1.56 19.77 -1.08
C MET A 150 2.30 20.87 -1.85
N LEU A 151 2.89 21.80 -1.11
CA LEU A 151 3.84 22.75 -1.64
C LEU A 151 5.20 22.07 -1.82
N TYR A 152 5.76 22.11 -3.02
CA TYR A 152 7.10 21.63 -3.33
C TYR A 152 7.75 22.52 -4.39
N ARG A 153 8.96 23.04 -4.11
CA ARG A 153 9.69 23.95 -5.01
C ARG A 153 8.81 25.09 -5.54
N GLU A 154 8.06 25.74 -4.64
CA GLU A 154 7.14 26.84 -4.96
C GLU A 154 5.98 26.45 -5.90
N ARG A 155 5.70 25.16 -6.04
CA ARG A 155 4.59 24.62 -6.85
C ARG A 155 3.63 23.78 -6.02
N ALA A 156 2.40 23.76 -6.48
CA ALA A 156 1.36 22.86 -6.00
C ALA A 156 1.50 21.50 -6.66
N GLU A 157 1.87 20.48 -5.87
CA GLU A 157 2.01 19.12 -6.35
C GLU A 157 0.91 18.24 -5.75
N GLU A 158 0.07 17.65 -6.59
CA GLU A 158 -0.87 16.59 -6.19
C GLU A 158 -0.06 15.32 -5.92
N ILE A 159 -0.28 14.63 -4.81
CA ILE A 159 0.57 13.47 -4.44
C ILE A 159 -0.23 12.21 -4.14
N LEU A 160 -1.50 12.37 -3.80
CA LEU A 160 -2.40 11.28 -3.47
C LEU A 160 -3.82 11.69 -3.83
N VAL A 161 -4.56 10.80 -4.46
CA VAL A 161 -5.98 10.97 -4.75
C VAL A 161 -6.73 9.74 -4.29
N PHE A 162 -7.93 9.92 -3.79
CA PHE A 162 -8.83 8.82 -3.46
C PHE A 162 -10.27 9.12 -3.83
N TYR A 163 -11.03 8.06 -4.03
CA TYR A 163 -12.42 8.07 -4.49
C TYR A 163 -13.29 7.51 -3.37
N PRO A 164 -13.86 8.37 -2.50
CA PRO A 164 -14.64 7.90 -1.35
C PRO A 164 -15.75 6.89 -1.69
N PRO A 165 -16.52 7.03 -2.79
CA PRO A 165 -17.63 6.11 -3.07
C PRO A 165 -17.23 4.67 -3.39
N ASP A 166 -16.02 4.43 -3.91
CA ASP A 166 -15.56 3.10 -4.34
C ASP A 166 -14.26 2.63 -3.69
N GLY A 167 -13.53 3.50 -3.00
CA GLY A 167 -12.34 3.18 -2.22
C GLY A 167 -11.05 3.09 -3.04
N TYR A 168 -11.03 3.57 -4.29
CA TYR A 168 -9.81 3.63 -5.10
C TYR A 168 -8.87 4.72 -4.59
N TRP A 169 -7.57 4.44 -4.66
CA TRP A 169 -6.49 5.37 -4.39
C TRP A 169 -5.54 5.39 -5.57
N ARG A 170 -4.93 6.55 -5.86
CA ARG A 170 -3.74 6.63 -6.71
C ARG A 170 -2.71 7.51 -6.02
N ALA A 171 -1.46 7.11 -6.10
CA ALA A 171 -0.33 7.81 -5.48
C ALA A 171 0.73 8.03 -6.54
N ARG A 172 1.52 9.09 -6.39
CA ARG A 172 2.69 9.32 -7.24
C ARG A 172 3.80 10.03 -6.48
N PRO A 173 5.07 9.81 -6.84
CA PRO A 173 6.19 10.57 -6.28
C PRO A 173 6.11 12.05 -6.71
N LEU A 174 6.95 12.89 -6.10
CA LEU A 174 7.15 14.24 -6.61
C LEU A 174 7.73 14.19 -8.04
N PRO A 175 7.43 15.19 -8.89
CA PRO A 175 7.95 15.20 -10.26
C PRO A 175 9.47 15.04 -10.29
N PHE A 176 9.97 14.17 -11.17
CA PHE A 176 11.41 13.94 -11.31
C PHE A 176 12.11 15.17 -11.90
N GLU A 177 13.26 15.55 -11.34
CA GLU A 177 14.04 16.73 -11.73
C GLU A 177 13.17 17.99 -11.96
N ASP A 178 13.19 18.54 -13.18
CA ASP A 178 12.48 19.75 -13.59
C ASP A 178 11.17 19.45 -14.33
N MET A 179 10.72 18.19 -14.34
CA MET A 179 9.40 17.85 -14.86
C MET A 179 8.34 18.66 -14.12
N ARG A 180 7.37 19.19 -14.87
CA ARG A 180 6.27 19.96 -14.30
C ARG A 180 5.22 19.09 -13.62
N TRP A 181 5.12 17.82 -14.02
CA TRP A 181 4.07 16.89 -13.61
C TRP A 181 4.47 15.45 -13.97
N THR A 182 3.87 14.47 -13.28
CA THR A 182 3.89 13.04 -13.62
C THR A 182 2.50 12.43 -13.52
N ALA A 183 2.21 11.40 -14.31
CA ALA A 183 0.91 10.72 -14.29
C ALA A 183 0.75 9.83 -13.03
N TYR A 184 -0.49 9.52 -12.67
CA TYR A 184 -0.80 8.58 -11.58
C TYR A 184 -0.73 7.12 -11.99
N GLY A 185 -1.26 6.79 -13.17
CA GLY A 185 -1.44 5.42 -13.64
C GLY A 185 -2.29 4.55 -12.72
N SER A 186 -1.67 3.48 -12.21
CA SER A 186 -2.34 2.41 -11.47
C SER A 186 -3.04 2.88 -10.20
N SER A 187 -4.15 2.23 -9.89
CA SER A 187 -4.90 2.43 -8.65
C SER A 187 -4.71 1.28 -7.67
N PHE A 188 -4.93 1.54 -6.40
CA PHE A 188 -4.96 0.50 -5.37
C PHE A 188 -6.14 0.70 -4.42
N LEU A 189 -6.57 -0.39 -3.79
CA LEU A 189 -7.63 -0.43 -2.79
C LEU A 189 -7.05 -0.95 -1.47
N ILE A 190 -7.51 -0.41 -0.35
CA ILE A 190 -7.09 -0.81 1.01
C ILE A 190 -8.32 -1.12 1.85
N GLY A 191 -8.45 -2.36 2.32
CA GLY A 191 -9.60 -2.83 3.09
C GLY A 191 -10.22 -4.08 2.49
N PRO A 192 -11.41 -4.48 2.96
CA PRO A 192 -12.12 -5.64 2.43
C PRO A 192 -12.55 -5.35 1.00
N VAL A 193 -11.85 -5.94 0.03
CA VAL A 193 -12.15 -5.74 -1.39
C VAL A 193 -13.26 -6.68 -1.82
N GLU A 194 -14.33 -6.11 -2.36
CA GLU A 194 -15.49 -6.83 -2.85
C GLU A 194 -15.66 -6.58 -4.34
N THR A 195 -15.98 -7.61 -5.11
CA THR A 195 -16.32 -7.44 -6.53
C THR A 195 -17.83 -7.23 -6.66
N GLN A 196 -18.22 -6.05 -7.14
CA GLN A 196 -19.57 -5.79 -7.65
C GLN A 196 -19.49 -5.81 -9.18
N GLU A 197 -19.85 -4.72 -9.85
CA GLU A 197 -19.51 -4.50 -11.27
C GLU A 197 -17.99 -4.34 -11.45
N ARG A 198 -17.33 -3.76 -10.45
CA ARG A 198 -15.87 -3.58 -10.34
C ARG A 198 -15.44 -3.89 -8.90
N PRO A 199 -14.15 -4.16 -8.63
CA PRO A 199 -13.67 -4.24 -7.25
C PRO A 199 -13.84 -2.91 -6.54
N ILE A 200 -14.26 -2.95 -5.29
CA ILE A 200 -14.49 -1.79 -4.45
C ILE A 200 -14.02 -2.05 -3.02
N VAL A 201 -13.84 -0.98 -2.24
CA VAL A 201 -13.87 -1.03 -0.78
C VAL A 201 -15.04 -0.16 -0.33
N ALA A 202 -16.04 -0.78 0.29
CA ALA A 202 -17.20 -0.07 0.81
C ALA A 202 -16.84 0.71 2.08
N LEU A 203 -16.62 2.02 1.95
CA LEU A 203 -16.25 2.90 3.06
C LEU A 203 -17.50 3.41 3.80
N GLN A 204 -17.43 3.42 5.13
CA GLN A 204 -18.41 4.07 5.99
C GLN A 204 -18.04 5.53 6.25
N SER A 205 -16.75 5.82 6.43
CA SER A 205 -16.23 7.18 6.59
C SER A 205 -14.72 7.23 6.38
N VAL A 206 -14.20 8.44 6.11
CA VAL A 206 -12.78 8.72 6.07
C VAL A 206 -12.45 9.84 7.05
N ILE A 207 -11.40 9.68 7.84
CA ILE A 207 -10.88 10.71 8.73
C ILE A 207 -9.45 11.01 8.32
N PHE A 208 -9.15 12.27 8.01
CA PHE A 208 -7.78 12.72 7.85
C PHE A 208 -7.29 13.39 9.13
N ASP A 209 -6.15 12.92 9.63
CA ASP A 209 -5.40 13.49 10.75
C ASP A 209 -4.18 14.26 10.21
N PRO A 210 -4.23 15.61 10.22
CA PRO A 210 -3.14 16.44 9.73
C PRO A 210 -1.81 16.26 10.47
N GLN A 211 -1.84 15.95 11.76
CA GLN A 211 -0.62 15.90 12.58
C GLN A 211 0.24 14.70 12.18
N THR A 212 -0.42 13.57 11.93
CA THR A 212 0.27 12.33 11.55
C THR A 212 0.24 12.06 10.04
N ARG A 213 -0.41 12.92 9.25
CA ARG A 213 -0.63 12.78 7.79
C ARG A 213 -1.17 11.41 7.45
N SER A 214 -2.27 11.05 8.12
CA SER A 214 -2.88 9.74 7.97
C SER A 214 -4.37 9.80 7.75
N PHE A 215 -4.85 8.81 7.02
CA PHE A 215 -6.24 8.56 6.73
C PHE A 215 -6.68 7.32 7.51
N THR A 216 -7.67 7.47 8.39
CA THR A 216 -8.39 6.33 8.96
C THR A 216 -9.62 6.06 8.08
N LEU A 217 -9.72 4.83 7.59
CA LEU A 217 -10.81 4.33 6.75
C LEU A 217 -11.65 3.39 7.59
N SER A 218 -12.90 3.77 7.89
CA SER A 218 -13.85 2.86 8.54
C SER A 218 -14.63 2.13 7.46
N PHE A 219 -14.73 0.80 7.56
CA PHE A 219 -15.38 -0.02 6.53
C PHE A 219 -16.86 -0.29 6.86
N LYS A 220 -17.73 -0.33 5.84
CA LYS A 220 -19.15 -0.70 6.03
C LYS A 220 -19.32 -2.13 6.58
N ARG A 221 -18.34 -3.02 6.34
CA ARG A 221 -18.29 -4.39 6.90
C ARG A 221 -17.72 -4.47 8.32
N GLY A 222 -17.39 -3.34 8.94
CA GLY A 222 -16.70 -3.29 10.23
C GLY A 222 -15.18 -3.38 10.09
N GLY A 223 -14.50 -2.99 11.16
CA GLY A 223 -13.06 -2.79 11.17
C GLY A 223 -12.64 -1.47 10.51
N GLU A 224 -11.34 -1.22 10.51
CA GLU A 224 -10.73 -0.02 9.95
C GLU A 224 -9.33 -0.29 9.42
N ALA A 225 -8.89 0.56 8.51
CA ALA A 225 -7.47 0.69 8.16
C ALA A 225 -6.98 2.11 8.43
N ARG A 226 -5.70 2.24 8.76
CA ARG A 226 -4.99 3.52 8.81
C ARG A 226 -3.91 3.53 7.74
N LEU A 227 -3.97 4.48 6.83
CA LEU A 227 -2.94 4.74 5.82
C LEU A 227 -2.18 5.99 6.23
N ARG A 228 -0.87 5.90 6.41
CA ARG A 228 -0.01 7.02 6.78
C ARG A 228 1.00 7.30 5.69
N ILE A 229 1.15 8.57 5.31
CA ILE A 229 2.22 8.99 4.42
C ILE A 229 3.53 8.94 5.21
N ALA A 230 4.36 7.94 4.93
CA ALA A 230 5.60 7.69 5.65
C ALA A 230 6.74 8.57 5.13
N SER A 231 6.86 8.71 3.81
CA SER A 231 7.80 9.60 3.14
C SER A 231 7.31 9.93 1.73
N ILE A 232 7.79 11.04 1.21
CA ILE A 232 7.61 11.42 -0.19
C ILE A 232 8.84 12.20 -0.65
N ASP A 233 9.36 11.83 -1.81
CA ASP A 233 10.48 12.48 -2.49
C ASP A 233 10.32 12.33 -4.02
N GLN A 234 11.36 12.70 -4.77
CA GLN A 234 11.38 12.57 -6.22
C GLN A 234 11.63 11.15 -6.71
N ASP A 235 11.84 10.15 -5.84
CA ASP A 235 11.98 8.74 -6.23
C ASP A 235 10.68 7.98 -5.98
N ARG A 236 10.04 8.24 -4.82
CA ARG A 236 8.87 7.48 -4.36
C ARG A 236 7.97 8.24 -3.37
N ILE A 237 6.73 7.80 -3.31
CA ILE A 237 5.85 8.01 -2.14
C ILE A 237 5.65 6.67 -1.42
N VAL A 238 5.75 6.69 -0.09
CA VAL A 238 5.62 5.49 0.76
C VAL A 238 4.43 5.66 1.69
N LEU A 239 3.53 4.67 1.68
CA LEU A 239 2.36 4.59 2.52
C LEU A 239 2.48 3.39 3.46
N ASP A 240 2.48 3.64 4.77
CA ASP A 240 2.36 2.58 5.77
C ASP A 240 0.88 2.34 6.06
N VAL A 241 0.47 1.07 6.01
CA VAL A 241 -0.92 0.66 6.21
C VAL A 241 -1.01 -0.27 7.41
N SER A 242 -1.98 -0.04 8.28
CA SER A 242 -2.34 -0.95 9.38
C SER A 242 -3.84 -1.23 9.39
N TYR A 243 -4.23 -2.45 9.75
CA TYR A 243 -5.61 -2.91 9.87
C TYR A 243 -5.94 -3.19 11.33
N SER A 244 -7.13 -2.80 11.80
CA SER A 244 -7.56 -3.11 13.15
C SER A 244 -7.89 -4.60 13.35
N ASP A 245 -8.30 -5.29 12.28
CA ASP A 245 -8.61 -6.72 12.32
C ASP A 245 -8.34 -7.42 10.98
N ALA A 246 -8.58 -8.73 10.92
CA ALA A 246 -8.55 -9.53 9.71
C ALA A 246 -9.67 -9.08 8.78
N MET A 247 -9.46 -9.28 7.48
CA MET A 247 -10.53 -9.07 6.53
C MET A 247 -11.65 -10.10 6.77
N PRO A 248 -12.91 -9.65 6.83
CA PRO A 248 -14.04 -10.54 7.02
C PRO A 248 -14.19 -11.47 5.81
N ASP A 249 -14.69 -12.68 6.05
CA ASP A 249 -14.92 -13.72 5.02
C ASP A 249 -13.69 -14.05 4.15
N ASN A 250 -12.48 -13.77 4.65
CA ASN A 250 -11.21 -13.88 3.89
C ASN A 250 -11.17 -13.05 2.61
N LEU A 251 -11.91 -11.93 2.55
CA LEU A 251 -11.79 -10.98 1.46
C LEU A 251 -10.34 -10.47 1.32
N PRO A 252 -9.91 -10.07 0.10
CA PRO A 252 -8.61 -9.43 -0.07
C PRO A 252 -8.49 -8.22 0.84
N PHE A 253 -7.30 -8.01 1.43
CA PHE A 253 -7.01 -6.85 2.28
C PHE A 253 -6.55 -5.63 1.48
N ALA A 254 -6.12 -5.88 0.25
CA ALA A 254 -5.78 -4.86 -0.72
C ALA A 254 -5.97 -5.45 -2.12
N SER A 255 -6.09 -4.57 -3.11
CA SER A 255 -6.02 -4.95 -4.51
C SER A 255 -5.34 -3.86 -5.33
N LEU A 256 -4.68 -4.23 -6.42
CA LEU A 256 -4.18 -3.31 -7.44
C LEU A 256 -5.10 -3.37 -8.66
N ARG A 257 -5.40 -2.21 -9.23
CA ARG A 257 -6.12 -2.05 -10.50
C ARG A 257 -5.27 -1.23 -11.47
N SER A 258 -5.19 -1.66 -12.72
CA SER A 258 -4.38 -0.98 -13.73
C SER A 258 -4.85 -1.34 -15.14
N MET A 259 -4.21 -0.74 -16.14
CA MET A 259 -4.60 -0.82 -17.55
C MET A 259 -3.46 -1.44 -18.38
N TYR A 260 -3.81 -2.38 -19.25
CA TYR A 260 -2.89 -3.02 -20.20
C TYR A 260 -3.62 -3.47 -21.47
N THR A 261 -3.19 -2.91 -22.61
CA THR A 261 -3.56 -3.41 -23.94
C THR A 261 -2.37 -4.11 -24.59
N THR A 262 -1.21 -3.44 -24.57
CA THR A 262 0.07 -3.97 -25.07
C THR A 262 1.20 -3.41 -24.22
N GLN A 263 2.43 -3.93 -24.36
CA GLN A 263 3.58 -3.39 -23.61
C GLN A 263 3.86 -1.89 -23.90
N SER A 264 3.48 -1.38 -25.07
CA SER A 264 3.60 0.04 -25.44
C SER A 264 2.36 0.88 -25.11
N MET A 265 1.31 0.26 -24.57
CA MET A 265 0.03 0.88 -24.23
C MET A 265 -0.51 0.26 -22.94
N SER A 266 0.05 0.71 -21.81
CA SER A 266 -0.26 0.17 -20.49
C SER A 266 0.22 1.10 -19.38
N ASP A 267 -0.44 1.06 -18.23
CA ASP A 267 0.05 1.61 -16.96
C ASP A 267 0.96 0.62 -16.22
N ALA A 268 0.69 -0.68 -16.37
CA ALA A 268 1.52 -1.76 -15.86
C ALA A 268 1.56 -2.92 -16.87
N ALA A 269 2.70 -3.62 -16.99
CA ALA A 269 2.87 -4.71 -17.95
C ALA A 269 3.49 -5.98 -17.34
N LEU A 270 4.20 -5.83 -16.23
CA LEU A 270 4.98 -6.88 -15.59
C LEU A 270 4.65 -6.95 -14.11
N VAL A 271 4.79 -8.16 -13.57
CA VAL A 271 4.78 -8.43 -12.14
C VAL A 271 6.11 -9.07 -11.78
N ALA A 272 6.79 -8.53 -10.76
CA ALA A 272 7.94 -9.15 -10.12
C ALA A 272 7.58 -9.48 -8.67
N TRP A 273 7.93 -10.65 -8.16
CA TRP A 273 7.65 -11.01 -6.76
C TRP A 273 8.77 -11.80 -6.10
N ARG A 274 8.82 -11.70 -4.77
CA ARG A 274 9.72 -12.49 -3.91
C ARG A 274 8.90 -13.41 -3.03
N ALA A 275 9.17 -14.72 -3.10
CA ALA A 275 8.57 -15.70 -2.20
C ALA A 275 9.35 -15.81 -0.88
N LYS A 276 8.69 -16.26 0.20
CA LYS A 276 9.37 -16.58 1.46
C LYS A 276 10.40 -17.68 1.21
N ARG A 277 11.67 -17.42 1.56
CA ARG A 277 12.83 -18.30 1.30
C ARG A 277 13.11 -18.56 -0.19
N GLY A 278 12.64 -17.69 -1.10
CA GLY A 278 13.03 -17.74 -2.51
C GLY A 278 14.48 -17.27 -2.71
N ASN A 279 15.17 -17.83 -3.70
CA ASN A 279 16.56 -17.49 -4.02
C ASN A 279 16.72 -16.15 -4.78
N GLY A 280 15.61 -15.52 -5.18
CA GLY A 280 15.61 -14.27 -5.94
C GLY A 280 14.20 -13.82 -6.34
N TRP A 281 14.15 -12.71 -7.06
CA TRP A 281 12.93 -12.22 -7.69
C TRP A 281 12.53 -13.11 -8.86
N GLN A 282 11.22 -13.32 -9.00
CA GLN A 282 10.60 -13.94 -10.16
C GLN A 282 9.83 -12.87 -10.93
N GLU A 283 9.74 -12.99 -12.24
CA GLU A 283 9.06 -12.03 -13.11
C GLU A 283 8.12 -12.72 -14.11
N SER A 284 7.01 -12.07 -14.45
CA SER A 284 6.05 -12.53 -15.45
C SER A 284 5.32 -11.36 -16.10
N PRO A 285 4.91 -11.47 -17.39
CA PRO A 285 3.87 -10.62 -17.95
C PRO A 285 2.59 -10.67 -17.10
N VAL A 286 1.99 -9.50 -16.86
CA VAL A 286 0.87 -9.37 -15.91
C VAL A 286 -0.37 -10.15 -16.34
N ILE A 287 -0.71 -10.19 -17.63
CA ILE A 287 -1.87 -10.95 -18.12
C ILE A 287 -1.64 -12.47 -18.02
N GLY A 288 -0.39 -12.94 -18.17
CA GLY A 288 -0.04 -14.36 -18.09
C GLY A 288 0.30 -14.86 -16.68
N PHE A 289 0.40 -13.97 -15.70
CA PHE A 289 0.79 -14.31 -14.34
C PHE A 289 -0.31 -15.13 -13.64
N ARG A 290 0.02 -16.27 -13.05
CA ARG A 290 -0.99 -17.16 -12.44
C ARG A 290 -1.35 -16.81 -10.99
N GLY A 291 -0.77 -15.75 -10.44
CA GLY A 291 -0.72 -15.54 -9.00
C GLY A 291 0.50 -16.21 -8.36
N ALA A 292 0.84 -15.80 -7.15
CA ALA A 292 1.96 -16.36 -6.40
C ALA A 292 1.86 -16.08 -4.90
N PRO A 293 2.50 -16.90 -4.06
CA PRO A 293 2.74 -16.54 -2.67
C PRO A 293 3.96 -15.60 -2.57
N ALA A 294 3.81 -14.41 -1.99
CA ALA A 294 4.87 -13.41 -1.93
C ALA A 294 5.00 -12.70 -0.58
N THR A 295 6.21 -12.28 -0.25
CA THR A 295 6.52 -11.34 0.85
C THR A 295 6.65 -9.91 0.33
N GLU A 296 6.87 -9.75 -0.98
CA GLU A 296 6.92 -8.48 -1.68
C GLU A 296 6.58 -8.68 -3.16
N ILE A 297 5.90 -7.70 -3.75
CA ILE A 297 5.57 -7.65 -5.17
C ILE A 297 5.84 -6.24 -5.71
N TRP A 298 6.32 -6.17 -6.95
CA TRP A 298 6.41 -4.97 -7.78
C TRP A 298 5.55 -5.21 -9.02
N VAL A 299 4.81 -4.19 -9.42
CA VAL A 299 3.94 -4.21 -10.60
C VAL A 299 4.20 -2.94 -11.38
N GLY A 300 4.69 -3.09 -12.61
CA GLY A 300 5.26 -1.97 -13.33
C GLY A 300 5.64 -2.27 -14.76
N ARG A 301 6.58 -1.49 -15.29
CA ARG A 301 7.01 -1.57 -16.69
C ARG A 301 8.53 -1.39 -16.83
N HIS A 302 9.14 -2.18 -17.71
CA HIS A 302 10.50 -1.94 -18.19
C HIS A 302 10.53 -1.09 -19.47
N MET A 303 9.41 -0.98 -20.18
CA MET A 303 9.32 -0.25 -21.45
C MET A 303 8.42 1.00 -21.35
N PRO A 304 8.81 2.11 -21.99
CA PRO A 304 7.97 3.30 -22.11
C PRO A 304 6.61 3.01 -22.76
N SER A 305 5.55 3.52 -22.16
CA SER A 305 4.18 3.44 -22.68
C SER A 305 3.72 4.75 -23.33
N ARG A 306 2.82 4.66 -24.31
CA ARG A 306 2.10 5.83 -24.85
C ARG A 306 0.99 6.32 -23.92
N HIS A 307 0.47 5.43 -23.07
CA HIS A 307 -0.54 5.70 -22.06
C HIS A 307 0.14 5.89 -20.71
N ASN A 308 -0.06 7.07 -20.10
CA ASN A 308 0.57 7.52 -18.86
C ASN A 308 2.06 7.15 -18.76
N LEU A 309 2.86 7.78 -19.62
CA LEU A 309 4.28 7.48 -19.82
C LEU A 309 5.07 7.50 -18.51
N SER A 310 4.89 8.54 -17.70
CA SER A 310 5.55 8.68 -16.38
C SER A 310 4.84 8.00 -15.21
N ALA A 311 3.76 7.23 -15.45
CA ALA A 311 3.03 6.57 -14.37
C ALA A 311 3.96 5.71 -13.50
N PRO A 312 3.84 5.81 -12.17
CA PRO A 312 4.66 5.06 -11.25
C PRO A 312 4.38 3.56 -11.31
N ASP A 313 5.41 2.78 -11.02
CA ASP A 313 5.27 1.38 -10.67
C ASP A 313 4.81 1.27 -9.21
N MET A 314 4.13 0.17 -8.87
CA MET A 314 3.55 -0.07 -7.56
C MET A 314 4.25 -1.21 -6.84
N VAL A 315 4.61 -1.00 -5.57
CA VAL A 315 5.22 -2.03 -4.71
C VAL A 315 4.35 -2.29 -3.50
N PHE A 316 4.05 -3.55 -3.22
CA PHE A 316 3.37 -4.00 -2.00
C PHE A 316 4.27 -4.96 -1.25
N GLY A 317 4.51 -4.71 0.03
CA GLY A 317 5.40 -5.54 0.82
C GLY A 317 5.37 -5.19 2.29
N ARG A 318 6.40 -5.64 3.02
CA ARG A 318 6.50 -5.51 4.49
C ARG A 318 5.23 -5.98 5.19
N PHE A 319 4.65 -7.06 4.69
CA PHE A 319 3.48 -7.68 5.29
C PHE A 319 3.85 -8.20 6.68
N ARG A 320 3.06 -7.84 7.69
CA ARG A 320 3.28 -8.27 9.07
C ARG A 320 1.98 -8.74 9.68
N ALA A 321 2.07 -9.73 10.55
CA ALA A 321 0.94 -10.21 11.34
C ALA A 321 0.64 -9.26 12.51
N ALA A 322 -0.43 -9.54 13.27
CA ALA A 322 -0.58 -8.93 14.58
C ALA A 322 0.67 -9.23 15.43
N ALA A 323 1.14 -8.27 16.21
CA ALA A 323 2.19 -8.54 17.19
C ALA A 323 1.67 -9.61 18.15
N THR A 324 2.35 -10.76 18.21
CA THR A 324 2.02 -11.79 19.18
C THR A 324 2.42 -11.24 20.55
N THR A 325 1.45 -10.84 21.39
CA THR A 325 1.77 -10.51 22.78
C THR A 325 2.28 -11.79 23.43
N ALA A 326 3.59 -11.84 23.66
CA ALA A 326 4.21 -12.90 24.46
C ALA A 326 3.52 -12.88 25.83
N SER A 327 2.58 -13.80 26.00
CA SER A 327 1.94 -14.02 27.29
C SER A 327 3.03 -14.58 28.18
N GLY A 328 3.51 -13.75 29.10
CA GLY A 328 4.53 -14.13 30.08
C GLY A 328 4.12 -15.41 30.80
N LYS A 329 5.04 -16.36 30.83
CA LYS A 329 5.10 -17.39 31.86
C LYS A 329 6.43 -17.32 32.54
#